data_AF-A0A6A4I858-F1
#
_entry.id   AF-A0A6A4I858-F1
#
_cell.length_a   1.000
_cell.length_b   1.000
_cell.length_c   1.000
_cell.angle_alpha   90.00
_cell.angle_beta   90.00
_cell.angle_gamma   90.00
#
_symmetry.space_group_name_H-M   'P 1'
#
loop_
_entity.id
_entity.type
_entity.pdbx_description
1 polymer ?
#
loop_
_entity_poly.entity_id
_entity_poly.type
_entity_poly.pdbx_seq_one_letter_code
_entity_poly.pdbx_strand_id
1 'polypeptide(L)'
;MAHPAHQPLLMVALGWYYGNDPGSADGVAWLKDEALAQNPQALQCPDTTPTTTSVTHAKRSGIPTSTQSPSPSSTPTYSTVFSGLKGAIEASDYLTYGLVDTVADCETMCNTVVGCTFVNTYHDVNGKNGSPLLTCSLYSKSHTAAEAINTGGQTQPDGSTDFVTDSAGYTKST
;
A
#
# COMPACT_ATOMS: atom_id res chain seq x y z
N MET A 1 -14.58 -8.97 45.68
CA MET A 1 -14.62 -7.70 44.91
C MET A 1 -13.39 -7.71 44.03
N ALA A 2 -13.54 -8.03 42.74
CA ALA A 2 -12.43 -8.14 41.81
C ALA A 2 -12.41 -6.88 40.94
N HIS A 3 -11.28 -6.17 40.93
CA HIS A 3 -11.01 -5.05 40.03
C HIS A 3 -10.86 -5.56 38.58
N PRO A 4 -11.35 -4.82 37.57
CA PRO A 4 -11.08 -5.11 36.18
C PRO A 4 -9.77 -4.43 35.77
N ALA A 5 -8.82 -5.17 35.20
CA ALA A 5 -7.64 -4.59 34.58
C ALA A 5 -7.47 -5.17 33.17
N HIS A 6 -7.92 -4.31 32.24
CA HIS A 6 -7.60 -4.18 30.83
C HIS A 6 -6.92 -5.35 30.11
N GLN A 7 -7.67 -5.91 29.15
CA GLN A 7 -7.09 -6.57 28.00
C GLN A 7 -6.15 -5.59 27.28
N PRO A 8 -4.92 -5.99 26.92
CA PRO A 8 -4.11 -5.18 26.04
C PRO A 8 -4.82 -5.14 24.69
N LEU A 9 -5.13 -3.93 24.21
CA LEU A 9 -5.39 -3.69 22.81
C LEU A 9 -4.26 -4.34 22.03
N LEU A 10 -4.57 -5.41 21.29
CA LEU A 10 -3.71 -5.92 20.25
C LEU A 10 -3.79 -4.92 19.09
N MET A 11 -3.18 -3.75 19.29
CA MET A 11 -2.69 -2.93 18.20
C MET A 11 -1.65 -3.77 17.48
N VAL A 12 -1.89 -4.03 16.20
CA VAL A 12 -0.97 -3.81 15.07
C VAL A 12 -1.64 -4.49 13.87
N ALA A 13 -2.45 -3.75 13.13
CA ALA A 13 -2.49 -3.98 11.69
C ALA A 13 -1.30 -3.16 11.14
N LEU A 14 -0.29 -3.83 10.59
CA LEU A 14 0.88 -3.22 9.94
C LEU A 14 0.45 -2.54 8.63
N GLY A 15 -0.45 -1.57 8.69
CA GLY A 15 -1.04 -0.97 7.52
C GLY A 15 -1.32 0.50 7.75
N TRP A 16 -1.62 1.17 6.65
CA TRP A 16 -1.94 2.58 6.63
C TRP A 16 -3.29 2.77 5.94
N TYR A 17 -4.05 3.77 6.36
CA TYR A 17 -5.34 4.09 5.75
C TYR A 17 -5.19 5.30 4.83
N TYR A 18 -5.66 5.16 3.58
CA TYR A 18 -5.68 6.20 2.56
C TYR A 18 -7.12 6.42 2.10
N GLY A 19 -7.95 6.99 2.96
CA GLY A 19 -9.36 7.27 2.68
C GLY A 19 -9.82 8.58 3.30
N ASN A 20 -11.06 9.01 2.99
CA ASN A 20 -11.54 10.34 3.37
C ASN A 20 -12.10 10.41 4.80
N ASP A 21 -12.37 9.26 5.42
CA ASP A 21 -12.94 9.19 6.77
C ASP A 21 -11.99 8.44 7.71
N PRO A 22 -11.11 9.14 8.47
CA PRO A 22 -10.15 8.49 9.36
C PRO A 22 -10.80 7.60 10.43
N GLY A 23 -12.09 7.78 10.73
CA GLY A 23 -12.84 6.91 11.63
C GLY A 23 -13.19 5.53 11.03
N SER A 24 -12.98 5.34 9.73
CA SER A 24 -13.28 4.08 9.04
C SER A 24 -12.21 3.00 9.25
N ALA A 25 -11.05 3.36 9.80
CA ALA A 25 -9.94 2.44 10.01
C ALA A 25 -9.34 2.61 11.41
N ASP A 26 -9.88 1.86 12.38
CA ASP A 26 -9.41 1.90 13.76
C ASP A 26 -7.98 1.37 13.89
N GLY A 27 -7.10 2.18 14.49
CA GLY A 27 -5.75 1.75 14.90
C GLY A 27 -4.70 1.63 13.79
N VAL A 28 -4.98 2.14 12.59
CA VAL A 28 -4.00 2.31 11.51
C VAL A 28 -3.68 3.78 11.31
N ALA A 29 -2.46 4.09 10.86
CA ALA A 29 -2.05 5.47 10.62
C ALA A 29 -2.68 6.01 9.33
N TRP A 30 -3.27 7.20 9.41
CA TRP A 30 -3.96 7.86 8.30
C TRP A 30 -2.98 8.70 7.45
N LEU A 31 -2.91 8.41 6.15
CA LEU A 31 -1.91 8.93 5.22
C LEU A 31 -2.32 10.20 4.45
N LYS A 32 -3.61 10.59 4.47
CA LYS A 32 -4.08 11.76 3.69
C LYS A 32 -3.71 13.11 4.32
N ASP A 33 -3.22 13.12 5.55
CA ASP A 33 -2.62 14.32 6.13
C ASP A 33 -1.23 14.59 5.52
N GLU A 34 -0.90 15.87 5.35
CA GLU A 34 0.28 16.41 4.63
C GLU A 34 1.67 15.92 5.13
N ALA A 35 1.71 15.08 6.17
CA ALA A 35 2.93 14.55 6.77
C ALA A 35 3.73 13.62 5.84
N LEU A 36 3.09 12.91 4.91
CA LEU A 36 3.80 12.04 3.95
C LEU A 36 4.29 12.72 2.69
N ALA A 37 3.72 13.88 2.34
CA ALA A 37 4.33 14.75 1.33
C ALA A 37 5.71 15.25 1.78
N GLN A 38 5.96 15.29 3.09
CA GLN A 38 7.21 15.79 3.67
C GLN A 38 8.26 14.70 3.92
N ASN A 39 7.87 13.42 4.08
CA ASN A 39 8.83 12.35 4.33
C ASN A 39 8.38 10.95 3.83
N PRO A 40 8.50 10.65 2.53
CA PRO A 40 8.15 9.34 1.96
C PRO A 40 9.00 8.18 2.50
N GLN A 41 10.11 8.44 3.21
CA GLN A 41 10.91 7.41 3.87
C GLN A 41 10.36 6.97 5.23
N ALA A 42 9.35 7.68 5.78
CA ALA A 42 8.68 7.28 7.03
C ALA A 42 7.87 5.98 6.90
N LEU A 43 7.66 5.49 5.67
CA LEU A 43 6.97 4.22 5.37
C LEU A 43 7.92 3.03 5.26
N GLN A 44 9.23 3.24 5.33
CA GLN A 44 10.18 2.14 5.27
C GLN A 44 10.30 1.52 6.67
N CYS A 45 10.09 0.19 6.74
CA CYS A 45 10.41 -0.61 7.93
C CYS A 45 11.79 -0.22 8.47
N PRO A 46 12.04 -0.28 9.80
CA PRO A 46 13.35 0.05 10.34
C PRO A 46 14.41 -0.75 9.61
N ASP A 47 15.28 -0.01 8.92
CA ASP A 47 16.44 -0.51 8.22
C ASP A 47 17.32 -1.26 9.23
N THR A 48 17.19 -2.58 9.32
CA THR A 48 18.25 -3.41 9.90
C THR A 48 19.32 -3.58 8.83
N THR A 49 19.96 -2.46 8.46
CA THR A 49 21.17 -2.49 7.65
C THR A 49 22.35 -2.15 8.56
N PRO A 50 23.31 -3.07 8.77
CA PRO A 50 24.48 -2.82 9.61
C PRO A 50 25.37 -1.75 8.97
N THR A 51 25.55 -0.65 9.70
CA THR A 51 26.53 0.40 9.43
C THR A 51 27.93 -0.19 9.30
N THR A 52 28.56 -0.09 8.14
CA THR A 52 30.03 0.01 8.06
C THR A 52 30.46 0.89 6.88
N THR A 53 30.69 2.16 7.23
CA THR A 53 31.83 3.01 6.89
C THR A 53 32.52 2.80 5.54
N SER A 54 32.44 3.81 4.68
CA SER A 54 33.58 4.19 3.83
C SER A 54 33.72 5.71 3.76
N VAL A 55 34.95 6.15 4.03
CA VAL A 55 35.35 7.52 4.29
C VAL A 55 35.88 8.16 2.99
N THR A 56 35.43 9.39 2.72
CA THR A 56 36.08 10.51 1.98
C THR A 56 36.71 10.31 0.58
N HIS A 57 36.34 11.15 -0.39
CA HIS A 57 37.08 12.39 -0.76
C HIS A 57 36.43 13.25 -1.87
N ALA A 58 36.17 14.53 -1.52
CA ALA A 58 36.29 15.81 -2.23
C ALA A 58 35.94 16.08 -3.74
N LYS A 59 35.24 17.24 -3.90
CA LYS A 59 35.44 18.39 -4.83
C LYS A 59 34.65 18.51 -6.17
N ARG A 60 33.59 19.34 -6.09
CA ARG A 60 33.17 20.49 -6.95
C ARG A 60 33.58 20.52 -8.44
N SER A 61 32.58 20.53 -9.35
CA SER A 61 32.46 21.52 -10.45
C SER A 61 31.07 21.49 -11.08
N GLY A 62 30.55 22.66 -11.47
CA GLY A 62 29.16 22.89 -11.83
C GLY A 62 28.73 22.38 -13.21
N ILE A 63 27.41 22.20 -13.37
CA ILE A 63 26.73 21.98 -14.65
C ILE A 63 25.48 22.89 -14.64
N PRO A 64 25.18 23.60 -15.74
CA PRO A 64 24.23 24.69 -15.77
C PRO A 64 22.78 24.22 -15.58
N THR A 65 22.02 25.06 -14.88
CA THR A 65 20.56 25.05 -14.80
C THR A 65 19.97 25.04 -16.20
N SER A 66 19.55 23.87 -16.68
CA SER A 66 18.62 23.79 -17.80
C SER A 66 17.24 24.17 -17.29
N THR A 67 16.74 25.31 -17.77
CA THR A 67 15.35 25.73 -17.65
C THR A 67 14.49 24.72 -18.40
N GLN A 68 14.08 23.65 -17.73
CA GLN A 68 13.08 22.72 -18.24
C GLN A 68 11.72 23.44 -18.20
N SER A 69 11.21 23.78 -19.38
CA SER A 69 9.83 24.19 -19.59
C SER A 69 8.90 23.17 -18.91
N PRO A 70 7.88 23.57 -18.13
CA PRO A 70 6.95 22.62 -17.54
C PRO A 70 6.22 21.90 -18.68
N SER A 71 6.60 20.65 -18.93
CA SER A 71 5.76 19.73 -19.70
C SER A 71 4.41 19.68 -19.00
N PRO A 72 3.26 19.71 -19.70
CA PRO A 72 1.98 19.49 -19.05
C PRO A 72 2.09 18.15 -18.31
N SER A 73 1.97 18.17 -16.99
CA SER A 73 1.91 16.94 -16.20
C SER A 73 0.71 16.16 -16.73
N SER A 74 0.95 15.10 -17.51
CA SER A 74 -0.11 14.18 -17.87
C SER A 74 -0.59 13.55 -16.56
N THR A 75 -1.87 13.76 -16.25
CA THR A 75 -2.51 13.04 -15.16
C THR A 75 -2.44 11.56 -15.51
N PRO A 76 -1.87 10.70 -14.65
CA PRO A 76 -1.79 9.28 -14.94
C PRO A 76 -3.18 8.68 -15.11
N THR A 77 -3.30 7.75 -16.03
CA THR A 77 -4.54 7.01 -16.29
C THR A 77 -4.36 5.55 -15.90
N TYR A 78 -5.45 4.90 -15.51
CA TYR A 78 -5.45 3.50 -15.11
C TYR A 78 -6.37 2.69 -16.02
N SER A 79 -5.88 1.54 -16.47
CA SER A 79 -6.66 0.58 -17.26
C SER A 79 -6.84 -0.71 -16.48
N THR A 80 -8.09 -1.16 -16.35
CA THR A 80 -8.42 -2.45 -15.73
C THR A 80 -7.80 -3.60 -16.54
N VAL A 81 -7.09 -4.48 -15.85
CA VAL A 81 -6.50 -5.71 -16.41
C VAL A 81 -7.36 -6.93 -16.08
N PHE A 82 -7.89 -6.99 -14.86
CA PHE A 82 -8.82 -8.04 -14.42
C PHE A 82 -9.74 -7.54 -13.31
N SER A 83 -10.82 -8.28 -13.04
CA SER A 83 -11.76 -7.99 -11.94
C SER A 83 -12.49 -9.25 -11.49
N GLY A 84 -13.00 -9.22 -10.25
CA GLY A 84 -13.86 -10.27 -9.69
C GLY A 84 -13.16 -11.57 -9.32
N LEU A 85 -11.83 -11.56 -9.15
CA LEU A 85 -11.08 -12.76 -8.79
C LEU A 85 -11.12 -13.03 -7.28
N LYS A 86 -10.82 -14.27 -6.88
CA LYS A 86 -10.73 -14.71 -5.48
C LYS A 86 -9.29 -14.84 -4.98
N GLY A 87 -8.34 -14.27 -5.70
CA GLY A 87 -6.95 -14.19 -5.30
C GLY A 87 -6.38 -12.79 -5.53
N ALA A 88 -5.47 -12.37 -4.66
CA ALA A 88 -4.65 -11.18 -4.82
C ALA A 88 -3.38 -11.52 -5.60
N ILE A 89 -2.74 -10.50 -6.18
CA ILE A 89 -1.45 -10.66 -6.86
C ILE A 89 -0.39 -11.14 -5.86
N GLU A 90 0.29 -12.23 -6.22
CA GLU A 90 1.49 -12.70 -5.54
C GLU A 90 2.70 -12.49 -6.45
N ALA A 91 3.52 -11.48 -6.13
CA ALA A 91 4.67 -11.12 -6.95
C ALA A 91 5.80 -10.49 -6.13
N SER A 92 7.04 -10.64 -6.62
CA SER A 92 8.25 -10.22 -5.91
C SER A 92 8.50 -8.70 -5.92
N ASP A 93 7.86 -7.98 -6.83
CA ASP A 93 8.05 -6.54 -7.06
C ASP A 93 6.96 -5.69 -6.37
N TYR A 94 6.30 -6.30 -5.38
CA TYR A 94 5.47 -5.66 -4.38
C TYR A 94 6.20 -4.50 -3.69
N LEU A 95 5.50 -3.38 -3.54
CA LEU A 95 6.02 -2.18 -2.91
C LEU A 95 5.47 -2.00 -1.49
N THR A 96 4.15 -1.97 -1.36
CA THR A 96 3.45 -1.71 -0.09
C THR A 96 1.96 -2.00 -0.23
N TYR A 97 1.22 -1.88 0.87
CA TYR A 97 -0.23 -1.92 0.91
C TYR A 97 -0.83 -0.89 1.85
N GLY A 98 -2.10 -0.58 1.62
CA GLY A 98 -2.93 0.23 2.50
C GLY A 98 -4.40 -0.15 2.40
N LEU A 99 -5.19 0.32 3.36
CA LEU A 99 -6.65 0.24 3.32
C LEU A 99 -7.22 1.50 2.70
N VAL A 100 -8.19 1.36 1.81
CA VAL A 100 -8.81 2.46 1.07
C VAL A 100 -10.31 2.26 0.94
N ASP A 101 -11.05 3.36 0.75
CA ASP A 101 -12.51 3.30 0.56
C ASP A 101 -12.87 2.85 -0.87
N THR A 102 -12.09 3.28 -1.87
CA THR A 102 -12.40 3.08 -3.28
C THR A 102 -11.19 2.70 -4.12
N VAL A 103 -11.43 2.17 -5.32
CA VAL A 103 -10.37 1.94 -6.32
C VAL A 103 -9.66 3.25 -6.68
N ALA A 104 -10.39 4.36 -6.80
CA ALA A 104 -9.79 5.66 -7.12
C ALA A 104 -8.84 6.15 -6.00
N ASP A 105 -9.15 5.85 -4.73
CA ASP A 105 -8.23 6.13 -3.62
C ASP A 105 -6.97 5.26 -3.70
N CYS A 106 -7.08 4.00 -4.11
CA CYS A 106 -5.92 3.12 -4.37
C CYS A 106 -5.01 3.66 -5.48
N GLU A 107 -5.62 4.10 -6.59
CA GLU A 107 -4.90 4.74 -7.70
C GLU A 107 -4.20 6.03 -7.23
N THR A 108 -4.86 6.83 -6.41
CA THR A 108 -4.28 8.04 -5.82
C THR A 108 -3.11 7.71 -4.89
N MET A 109 -3.23 6.66 -4.06
CA MET A 109 -2.13 6.16 -3.23
C MET A 109 -0.94 5.76 -4.11
N CYS A 110 -1.17 5.00 -5.19
CA CYS A 110 -0.13 4.64 -6.16
C CYS A 110 0.54 5.85 -6.81
N ASN A 111 -0.18 6.96 -7.02
CA ASN A 111 0.41 8.19 -7.54
C ASN A 111 1.42 8.85 -6.60
N THR A 112 1.31 8.61 -5.30
CA THR A 112 2.24 9.12 -4.29
C THR A 112 3.45 8.21 -4.03
N VAL A 113 3.37 6.93 -4.43
CA VAL A 113 4.43 5.94 -4.21
C VAL A 113 5.36 5.88 -5.42
N VAL A 114 6.62 6.27 -5.22
CA VAL A 114 7.65 6.24 -6.26
C VAL A 114 7.80 4.81 -6.79
N GLY A 115 7.73 4.67 -8.11
CA GLY A 115 7.87 3.38 -8.79
C GLY A 115 6.59 2.56 -8.89
N CYS A 116 5.46 3.01 -8.33
CA CYS A 116 4.19 2.29 -8.48
C CYS A 116 3.66 2.38 -9.92
N THR A 117 3.46 1.22 -10.56
CA THR A 117 2.94 1.09 -11.94
C THR A 117 1.70 0.20 -12.03
N PHE A 118 1.35 -0.51 -10.96
CA PHE A 118 0.19 -1.39 -10.92
C PHE A 118 -0.44 -1.41 -9.52
N VAL A 119 -1.76 -1.50 -9.50
CA VAL A 119 -2.53 -1.65 -8.26
C VAL A 119 -3.40 -2.90 -8.31
N ASN A 120 -3.48 -3.61 -7.19
CA ASN A 120 -4.47 -4.67 -6.97
C ASN A 120 -5.33 -4.33 -5.76
N THR A 121 -6.63 -4.17 -5.99
CA THR A 121 -7.62 -3.93 -4.94
C THR A 121 -8.39 -5.20 -4.66
N TYR A 122 -8.65 -5.51 -3.40
CA TYR A 122 -9.44 -6.68 -3.01
C TYR A 122 -10.02 -6.51 -1.60
N HIS A 123 -11.04 -7.30 -1.26
CA HIS A 123 -11.49 -7.45 0.12
C HIS A 123 -10.78 -8.62 0.77
N ASP A 124 -10.11 -8.33 1.88
CA ASP A 124 -9.58 -9.34 2.81
C ASP A 124 -10.66 -9.68 3.84
N VAL A 125 -11.29 -10.85 3.67
CA VAL A 125 -12.35 -11.31 4.54
C VAL A 125 -11.75 -12.14 5.66
N ASN A 126 -11.47 -11.51 6.79
CA ASN A 126 -10.89 -12.17 7.96
C ASN A 126 -11.91 -13.01 8.77
N GLY A 127 -12.73 -13.82 8.10
CA GLY A 127 -13.72 -14.70 8.73
C GLY A 127 -14.89 -14.01 9.45
N LYS A 128 -14.93 -12.66 9.46
CA LYS A 128 -15.91 -11.82 10.20
C LYS A 128 -16.54 -10.75 9.33
N ASN A 129 -17.17 -11.14 8.23
CA ASN A 129 -17.75 -10.25 7.20
C ASN A 129 -16.75 -9.28 6.52
N GLY A 130 -15.45 -9.39 6.81
CA GLY A 130 -14.40 -8.60 6.20
C GLY A 130 -14.40 -7.12 6.62
N SER A 131 -13.35 -6.41 6.25
CA SER A 131 -13.35 -4.95 6.32
C SER A 131 -14.26 -4.38 5.23
N PRO A 132 -15.06 -3.33 5.49
CA PRO A 132 -15.74 -2.61 4.41
C PRO A 132 -14.74 -1.93 3.46
N LEU A 133 -13.48 -1.75 3.90
CA LEU A 133 -12.42 -1.17 3.11
C LEU A 133 -11.82 -2.19 2.12
N LEU A 134 -11.33 -1.67 1.02
CA LEU A 134 -10.48 -2.41 0.10
C LEU A 134 -9.05 -2.43 0.64
N THR A 135 -8.43 -3.60 0.61
CA THR A 135 -6.97 -3.69 0.63
C THR A 135 -6.46 -3.29 -0.75
N CYS A 136 -5.51 -2.35 -0.77
CA CYS A 136 -4.85 -1.85 -1.97
C CYS A 136 -3.36 -2.24 -1.91
N SER A 137 -2.94 -3.22 -2.70
CA SER A 137 -1.52 -3.56 -2.87
C SER A 137 -0.93 -2.90 -4.12
N LEU A 138 0.29 -2.38 -3.98
CA LEU A 138 1.00 -1.62 -5.00
C LEU A 138 2.22 -2.40 -5.50
N TYR A 139 2.48 -2.36 -6.81
CA TYR A 139 3.58 -3.10 -7.44
C TYR A 139 4.34 -2.19 -8.41
N SER A 140 5.61 -2.51 -8.63
CA SER A 140 6.47 -1.75 -9.54
C SER A 140 6.43 -2.21 -11.00
N LYS A 141 5.82 -3.35 -11.29
CA LYS A 141 5.55 -3.85 -12.65
C LYS A 141 4.06 -4.10 -12.85
N SER A 142 3.66 -4.16 -14.12
CA SER A 142 2.31 -4.60 -14.49
C SER A 142 2.16 -6.10 -14.30
N HIS A 143 0.97 -6.51 -13.85
CA HIS A 143 0.60 -7.91 -13.63
C HIS A 143 -0.65 -8.30 -14.38
N THR A 144 -0.94 -9.60 -14.40
CA THR A 144 -2.12 -10.18 -15.04
C THR A 144 -2.94 -11.04 -14.08
N ALA A 145 -4.14 -11.44 -14.50
CA ALA A 145 -4.99 -12.36 -13.74
C ALA A 145 -4.31 -13.69 -13.37
N ALA A 146 -3.29 -14.13 -14.11
CA ALA A 146 -2.59 -15.38 -13.85
C ALA A 146 -1.76 -15.35 -12.55
N GLU A 147 -1.40 -14.16 -12.08
CA GLU A 147 -0.61 -13.94 -10.86
C GLU A 147 -1.51 -13.69 -9.64
N ALA A 148 -2.84 -13.62 -9.83
CA ALA A 148 -3.83 -13.42 -8.78
C ALA A 148 -4.12 -14.73 -8.02
N ILE A 149 -3.07 -15.31 -7.43
CA ILE A 149 -3.07 -16.66 -6.85
C ILE A 149 -3.10 -16.68 -5.32
N ASN A 150 -2.86 -15.55 -4.66
CA ASN A 150 -2.93 -15.48 -3.20
C ASN A 150 -4.40 -15.42 -2.75
N THR A 151 -4.98 -16.57 -2.42
CA THR A 151 -6.38 -16.69 -2.04
C THR A 151 -6.66 -16.42 -0.55
N GLY A 152 -5.62 -16.19 0.26
CA GLY A 152 -5.70 -16.36 1.71
C GLY A 152 -5.74 -17.84 2.10
N GLY A 153 -6.37 -18.17 3.23
CA GLY A 153 -6.53 -19.53 3.75
C GLY A 153 -5.92 -19.72 5.15
N GLN A 154 -5.48 -18.67 5.82
CA GLN A 154 -4.95 -18.74 7.17
C GLN A 154 -6.07 -18.82 8.20
N THR A 155 -5.95 -19.82 9.08
CA THR A 155 -6.85 -19.99 10.21
C THR A 155 -6.54 -18.97 11.29
N GLN A 156 -7.57 -18.20 11.65
CA GLN A 156 -7.52 -17.20 12.69
C GLN A 156 -7.61 -17.84 14.09
N PRO A 157 -7.22 -17.13 15.17
CA PRO A 157 -7.28 -17.66 16.53
C PRO A 157 -8.67 -18.11 16.99
N ASP A 158 -9.73 -17.61 16.37
CA ASP A 158 -11.12 -18.01 16.64
C ASP A 158 -11.63 -19.15 15.76
N GLY A 159 -10.77 -19.74 14.93
CA GLY A 159 -11.08 -20.86 14.04
C GLY A 159 -11.73 -20.46 12.71
N SER A 160 -11.98 -19.17 12.48
CA SER A 160 -12.37 -18.69 11.16
C SER A 160 -11.19 -18.72 10.18
N THR A 161 -11.47 -18.66 8.88
CA THR A 161 -10.43 -18.67 7.82
C THR A 161 -10.50 -17.37 7.04
N ASP A 162 -9.34 -16.76 6.79
CA ASP A 162 -9.26 -15.60 5.91
C ASP A 162 -9.38 -16.00 4.43
N PHE A 163 -9.94 -15.12 3.60
CA PHE A 163 -9.99 -15.33 2.17
C PHE A 163 -10.12 -14.02 1.40
N VAL A 164 -9.61 -14.02 0.16
CA VAL A 164 -9.66 -12.87 -0.73
C VAL A 164 -10.93 -12.90 -1.58
N THR A 165 -11.57 -11.74 -1.72
CA THR A 165 -12.70 -11.57 -2.64
C THR A 165 -12.60 -10.30 -3.46
N ASP A 166 -13.31 -10.32 -4.60
CA ASP A 166 -13.55 -9.18 -5.48
C ASP A 166 -12.26 -8.46 -5.90
N SER A 167 -11.23 -9.26 -6.14
CA SER A 167 -9.91 -8.80 -6.53
C SER A 167 -9.93 -8.25 -7.96
N ALA A 168 -9.38 -7.06 -8.13
CA ALA A 168 -9.26 -6.35 -9.40
C ALA A 168 -7.88 -5.72 -9.54
N GLY A 169 -7.37 -5.68 -10.77
CA GLY A 169 -6.02 -5.20 -11.08
C GLY A 169 -6.04 -4.11 -12.14
N TYR A 170 -5.19 -3.09 -11.98
CA TYR A 170 -5.15 -1.93 -12.86
C TYR A 170 -3.71 -1.50 -13.14
N THR A 171 -3.40 -1.29 -14.43
CA THR A 171 -2.10 -0.80 -14.88
C THR A 171 -2.13 0.71 -15.05
N LYS A 172 -1.12 1.38 -14.52
CA LYS A 172 -0.89 2.81 -14.68
C LYS A 172 -0.24 3.10 -16.04
N SER A 173 -0.78 4.07 -16.76
CA SER A 173 -0.21 4.65 -17.98
C SER A 173 0.04 6.14 -17.78
N THR A 174 1.18 6.62 -18.27
CA THR A 174 1.61 8.04 -18.21
C THR A 174 1.28 8.80 -19.48
#